data_AF-A0A4S1FEU9-F1
#
_entry.id   AF-A0A4S1FEU9-F1
#
_cell.length_a   1.000
_cell.length_b   1.000
_cell.length_c   1.000
_cell.angle_alpha   90.00
_cell.angle_beta   90.00
_cell.angle_gamma   90.00
#
_symmetry.space_group_name_H-M   'P 1'
#
loop_
_entity.id
_entity.type
_entity.pdbx_description
1 polymer ?
#
loop_
_entity_poly.entity_id
_entity_poly.type
_entity_poly.pdbx_seq_one_letter_code
_entity_poly.pdbx_strand_id
1 'polypeptide(L)'
;DILVNNAAVFDMGPLLEISEKSFDLQFSVNVKGLLFTLQAVARRMVAQGRRGKIINMASQAGRRGEALVTLYCASKAAIISATQSAALALVK
;
A
#
# COMPACT_ATOMS: atom_id res chain seq x y z
N ASP A 1 -8.50 -16.76 -8.41
CA ASP A 1 -8.89 -15.76 -7.40
C ASP A 1 -8.07 -14.48 -7.57
N ILE A 2 -8.69 -13.32 -7.39
CA ILE A 2 -8.07 -12.01 -7.59
C ILE A 2 -8.40 -11.11 -6.39
N LEU A 3 -7.38 -10.47 -5.82
CA LEU A 3 -7.53 -9.34 -4.90
C LEU A 3 -7.06 -8.06 -5.59
N VAL A 4 -7.84 -6.99 -5.46
CA VAL A 4 -7.45 -5.64 -5.84
C VAL A 4 -7.46 -4.75 -4.59
N ASN A 5 -6.27 -4.46 -4.04
CA ASN A 5 -6.10 -3.51 -2.95
C ASN A 5 -6.09 -2.09 -3.52
N ASN A 6 -7.27 -1.48 -3.61
CA ASN A 6 -7.46 -0.13 -4.16
C ASN A 6 -7.74 0.95 -3.11
N ALA A 7 -8.29 0.58 -1.95
CA ALA A 7 -8.69 1.56 -0.93
C ALA A 7 -7.51 2.47 -0.55
N ALA A 8 -7.74 3.77 -0.64
CA ALA A 8 -6.77 4.79 -0.29
C ALA A 8 -7.46 6.09 0.12
N VAL A 9 -6.80 6.85 0.98
CA VAL A 9 -7.13 8.24 1.30
C VAL A 9 -5.98 9.14 0.88
N PHE A 10 -6.32 10.38 0.59
CA PHE A 10 -5.41 11.42 0.12
C PHE A 10 -5.69 12.69 0.91
N ASP A 11 -4.63 13.37 1.31
CA ASP A 11 -4.69 14.68 1.94
C ASP A 11 -3.44 15.49 1.56
N MET A 12 -3.57 16.81 1.56
CA MET A 12 -2.48 17.73 1.24
C MET A 12 -2.15 18.60 2.45
N GLY A 13 -0.88 18.92 2.63
CA GLY A 13 -0.43 19.85 3.64
C GLY A 13 1.03 20.27 3.44
N PRO A 14 1.39 21.52 3.80
CA PRO A 14 2.79 21.91 3.89
C PRO A 14 3.56 20.94 4.79
N LEU A 15 4.81 20.64 4.45
CA LEU A 15 5.65 19.71 5.21
C LEU A 15 5.71 20.08 6.71
N LEU A 16 5.76 21.38 7.01
CA LEU A 16 5.84 21.92 8.37
C LEU A 16 4.53 21.88 9.15
N GLU A 17 3.41 21.53 8.49
CA GLU A 17 2.07 21.51 9.08
C GLU A 17 1.45 20.10 9.12
N ILE A 18 2.22 19.08 8.77
CA ILE A 18 1.76 17.69 8.86
C ILE A 18 1.42 17.36 10.32
N SER A 19 0.18 16.92 10.54
CA SER A 19 -0.27 16.42 11.84
C SER A 19 -0.15 14.90 11.95
N GLU A 20 0.08 14.40 13.16
CA GLU A 20 0.05 12.96 13.46
C GLU A 20 -1.28 12.33 13.04
N LYS A 21 -2.39 13.05 13.23
CA LYS A 21 -3.72 12.59 12.79
C LYS A 21 -3.79 12.32 11.28
N SER A 22 -3.21 13.21 10.44
CA SER A 22 -3.17 13.00 8.99
C SER A 22 -2.23 11.84 8.63
N PHE A 23 -1.08 11.74 9.31
CA PHE A 23 -0.17 10.59 9.15
C PHE A 23 -0.89 9.27 9.45
N ASP A 24 -1.50 9.17 10.62
CA ASP A 24 -2.18 7.96 11.10
C ASP A 24 -3.30 7.56 10.16
N LEU A 25 -4.12 8.50 9.70
CA LEU A 25 -5.19 8.23 8.76
C LEU A 25 -4.65 7.68 7.43
N GLN A 26 -3.69 8.39 6.83
CA GLN A 26 -3.15 8.01 5.52
C GLN A 26 -2.40 6.68 5.57
N PHE A 27 -1.53 6.46 6.56
CA PHE A 27 -0.78 5.21 6.67
C PHE A 27 -1.64 4.04 7.13
N SER A 28 -2.63 4.27 8.00
CA SER A 28 -3.55 3.20 8.43
C SER A 28 -4.37 2.66 7.27
N VAL A 29 -4.87 3.52 6.38
CA VAL A 29 -5.64 3.08 5.22
C VAL A 29 -4.71 2.56 4.11
N ASN A 30 -3.77 3.39 3.65
CA ASN A 30 -3.01 3.13 2.42
C ASN A 30 -1.99 2.00 2.59
N VAL A 31 -1.36 1.88 3.77
CA VAL A 31 -0.26 0.95 4.00
C VAL A 31 -0.70 -0.22 4.87
N LYS A 32 -1.17 0.05 6.09
CA LYS A 32 -1.58 -0.99 7.04
C LYS A 32 -2.75 -1.81 6.49
N GLY A 33 -3.81 -1.15 6.02
CA GLY A 33 -4.97 -1.81 5.43
C GLY A 33 -4.60 -2.71 4.25
N LEU A 34 -3.79 -2.19 3.32
CA LEU A 34 -3.28 -2.94 2.18
C LEU A 34 -2.47 -4.17 2.59
N LEU A 35 -1.49 -3.99 3.49
CA LEU A 35 -0.55 -5.04 3.88
C LEU A 35 -1.28 -6.23 4.55
N PHE A 36 -2.17 -5.95 5.48
CA PHE A 36 -2.89 -7.01 6.20
C PHE A 36 -3.97 -7.68 5.34
N THR A 37 -4.60 -6.95 4.42
CA THR A 37 -5.53 -7.54 3.44
C THR A 37 -4.80 -8.46 2.47
N LEU A 38 -3.65 -8.01 1.93
CA LEU A 38 -2.76 -8.83 1.12
C LEU A 38 -2.36 -10.10 1.87
N GLN A 39 -1.89 -9.98 3.12
CA GLN A 39 -1.44 -11.12 3.91
C GLN A 39 -2.56 -12.14 4.12
N ALA A 40 -3.76 -11.68 4.51
CA ALA A 40 -4.89 -12.55 4.77
C ALA A 40 -5.29 -13.35 3.51
N VAL A 41 -5.39 -12.68 2.36
CA VAL A 41 -5.74 -13.34 1.10
C VAL A 41 -4.63 -14.28 0.62
N ALA A 42 -3.36 -13.86 0.69
CA ALA A 42 -2.23 -14.70 0.31
C ALA A 42 -2.18 -16.00 1.15
N ARG A 43 -2.39 -15.92 2.46
CA ARG A 43 -2.49 -17.10 3.35
C ARG A 43 -3.56 -18.08 2.88
N ARG A 44 -4.74 -17.58 2.47
CA ARG A 44 -5.84 -18.41 1.96
C ARG A 44 -5.50 -19.04 0.61
N MET A 45 -4.93 -18.28 -0.33
CA MET A 45 -4.50 -18.81 -1.63
C MET A 45 -3.48 -19.95 -1.47
N VAL A 46 -2.47 -19.75 -0.61
CA VAL A 46 -1.44 -20.76 -0.31
C VAL A 46 -2.05 -22.00 0.34
N ALA A 47 -2.89 -21.83 1.36
CA ALA A 47 -3.53 -22.96 2.06
C ALA A 47 -4.42 -23.81 1.13
N GLN A 48 -5.02 -23.20 0.10
CA GLN A 48 -5.84 -23.89 -0.89
C GLN A 48 -5.02 -24.50 -2.04
N GLY A 49 -3.70 -24.27 -2.09
CA GLY A 49 -2.87 -24.67 -3.23
C GLY A 49 -3.25 -23.98 -4.54
N ARG A 50 -3.98 -22.86 -4.48
CA ARG A 50 -4.51 -22.16 -5.65
C ARG A 50 -3.63 -20.98 -6.02
N ARG A 51 -3.26 -20.89 -7.29
CA ARG A 51 -2.64 -19.68 -7.86
C ARG A 51 -3.67 -18.56 -7.88
N GLY A 52 -3.21 -17.33 -7.65
CA GLY A 52 -4.04 -16.13 -7.69
C GLY A 52 -3.25 -14.90 -8.10
N LYS A 53 -3.94 -13.76 -8.16
CA LYS A 53 -3.34 -12.46 -8.45
C LYS A 53 -3.68 -11.48 -7.32
N ILE A 54 -2.69 -10.73 -6.87
CA ILE A 54 -2.87 -9.63 -5.93
C ILE A 54 -2.38 -8.36 -6.62
N ILE A 55 -3.27 -7.39 -6.80
CA ILE A 55 -2.99 -6.12 -7.47
C ILE A 55 -3.07 -5.02 -6.40
N ASN A 56 -1.96 -4.30 -6.21
CA ASN A 56 -1.84 -3.25 -5.21
C ASN A 56 -1.75 -1.88 -5.91
N MET A 57 -2.67 -0.96 -5.58
CA MET A 57 -2.74 0.34 -6.23
C MET A 57 -1.78 1.35 -5.59
N ALA A 58 -0.62 1.53 -6.22
CA ALA A 58 0.35 2.58 -5.89
C ALA A 58 -0.02 3.92 -6.56
N SER A 59 0.97 4.74 -6.91
CA SER A 59 0.82 5.99 -7.68
C SER A 59 2.15 6.38 -8.34
N GLN A 60 2.11 7.25 -9.35
CA GLN A 60 3.31 7.95 -9.83
C GLN A 60 3.96 8.75 -8.69
N ALA A 61 3.15 9.29 -7.76
CA ALA A 61 3.60 9.94 -6.54
C ALA A 61 4.42 9.02 -5.61
N GLY A 62 4.36 7.70 -5.79
CA GLY A 62 5.22 6.76 -5.07
C GLY A 62 6.60 6.58 -5.68
N ARG A 63 6.81 7.04 -6.93
CA ARG A 63 8.08 6.95 -7.66
C ARG A 63 8.89 8.24 -7.61
N ARG A 64 8.23 9.36 -7.33
CA ARG A 64 8.84 10.68 -7.17
C ARG A 64 8.07 11.49 -6.13
N GLY A 65 8.77 12.35 -5.40
CA GLY A 65 8.13 13.28 -4.48
C GLY A 65 7.40 14.39 -5.21
N GLU A 66 6.32 14.89 -4.59
CA GLU A 66 5.55 16.05 -5.04
C GLU A 66 5.32 16.97 -3.83
N ALA A 67 5.41 18.28 -4.04
CA ALA A 67 5.19 19.25 -2.96
C ALA A 67 3.76 19.16 -2.42
N LEU A 68 3.59 19.45 -1.12
CA LEU A 68 2.30 19.41 -0.40
C LEU A 68 1.68 18.01 -0.18
N VAL A 69 2.29 16.94 -0.67
CA VAL A 69 1.72 15.57 -0.58
C VAL A 69 2.70 14.55 -0.03
N THR A 70 3.60 14.99 0.88
CA THR A 70 4.66 14.15 1.46
C THR A 70 4.15 12.82 2.00
N LEU A 71 3.09 12.83 2.81
CA LEU A 71 2.51 11.61 3.40
C LEU A 71 1.96 10.66 2.34
N TYR A 72 1.24 11.21 1.37
CA TYR A 72 0.67 10.41 0.29
C TYR A 72 1.78 9.78 -0.57
N CYS A 73 2.77 10.57 -1.00
CA CYS A 73 3.95 10.08 -1.72
C CYS A 73 4.64 8.94 -0.95
N ALA A 74 4.94 9.15 0.33
CA ALA A 74 5.57 8.15 1.18
C ALA A 74 4.73 6.87 1.29
N SER A 75 3.42 7.00 1.51
CA SER A 75 2.51 5.86 1.59
C SER A 75 2.48 5.06 0.28
N LYS A 76 2.49 5.75 -0.88
CA LYS A 76 2.47 5.08 -2.20
C LYS A 76 3.83 4.47 -2.55
N ALA A 77 4.93 5.04 -2.09
CA ALA A 77 6.26 4.42 -2.19
C ALA A 77 6.34 3.14 -1.36
N ALA A 78 5.77 3.15 -0.15
CA ALA A 78 5.69 1.95 0.70
C ALA A 78 4.92 0.81 0.02
N ILE A 79 3.82 1.11 -0.69
CA ILE A 79 3.07 0.11 -1.46
C ILE A 79 3.93 -0.53 -2.56
N ILE A 80 4.74 0.25 -3.28
CA ILE A 80 5.63 -0.27 -4.34
C ILE A 80 6.61 -1.28 -3.74
N SER A 81 7.32 -0.88 -2.68
CA SER A 81 8.31 -1.74 -2.03
C SER A 81 7.65 -2.98 -1.43
N ALA A 82 6.54 -2.82 -0.70
CA ALA A 82 5.79 -3.95 -0.13
C ALA A 82 5.31 -4.94 -1.18
N THR A 83 4.90 -4.46 -2.36
CA THR A 83 4.47 -5.32 -3.48
C THR A 83 5.63 -6.13 -4.03
N GLN A 84 6.80 -5.51 -4.21
CA GLN A 84 8.01 -6.20 -4.67
C GLN A 84 8.47 -7.24 -3.65
N SER A 85 8.51 -6.88 -2.37
CA SER A 85 8.86 -7.81 -1.28
C SER A 85 7.89 -8.98 -1.19
N ALA A 86 6.57 -8.72 -1.30
CA ALA A 86 5.56 -9.78 -1.29
C ALA A 86 5.69 -10.72 -2.50
N ALA A 87 6.01 -10.18 -3.68
CA ALA A 87 6.26 -10.99 -4.87
C ALA A 87 7.48 -11.91 -4.64
N LEU A 88 8.61 -11.37 -4.19
CA LEU A 88 9.80 -12.18 -3.88
C LEU A 88 9.54 -13.24 -2.80
N ALA A 89 8.70 -12.93 -1.81
CA ALA A 89 8.38 -13.88 -0.74
C ALA A 89 7.41 -15.00 -1.16
N LEU A 90 6.62 -14.81 -2.22
CA LEU A 90 5.52 -15.72 -2.58
C LEU A 90 5.69 -16.39 -3.95
N VAL A 91 6.56 -15.88 -4.82
CA VAL A 91 6.86 -16.51 -6.12
C VAL A 91 7.53 -17.86 -5.86
N LYS A 92 6.93 -18.91 -6.43
CA LYS A 92 7.44 -20.28 -6.49
C LYS A 92 7.48 -20.73 -7.93
#